data_AF-A0A0Q6Y8E4-F1
#
_entry.id   AF-A0A0Q6Y8E4-F1
#
_cell.length_a   1.000
_cell.length_b   1.000
_cell.length_c   1.000
_cell.angle_alpha   90.00
_cell.angle_beta   90.00
_cell.angle_gamma   90.00
#
_symmetry.space_group_name_H-M   'P 1'
#
loop_
_entity.id
_entity.type
_entity.pdbx_description
1 polymer ?
#
loop_
_entity_poly.entity_id
_entity_poly.type
_entity_poly.pdbx_seq_one_letter_code
_entity_poly.pdbx_strand_id
1 'polypeptide(L)'
;MDELTELAAERGELNELRRLADAGSADATDELIQLAAEQGNIDELRRLSDGGNATATDQLIELATEQDDMDELRRLADGGNITAAEQLEELTAE
;
A
#
# COMPACT_ATOMS: atom_id res chain seq x y z
N MET A 1 2.88 0.86 19.66
CA MET A 1 2.26 -0.43 19.37
C MET A 1 1.67 -1.05 20.63
N ASP A 2 0.41 -1.49 20.57
CA ASP A 2 -0.23 -2.30 21.60
C ASP A 2 -0.07 -3.81 21.34
N GLU A 3 -0.25 -4.64 22.38
CA GLU A 3 -0.03 -6.09 22.32
C GLU A 3 -0.93 -6.78 21.27
N LEU A 4 -2.13 -6.24 21.02
CA LEU A 4 -3.02 -6.79 20.00
C LEU A 4 -2.50 -6.56 18.58
N THR A 5 -1.99 -5.36 18.30
CA THR A 5 -1.38 -5.04 17.00
C THR A 5 -0.13 -5.89 16.77
N GLU A 6 0.75 -6.00 17.78
CA GLU A 6 1.97 -6.81 17.70
C GLU A 6 1.65 -8.28 17.39
N LEU A 7 0.71 -8.88 18.13
CA LEU A 7 0.30 -10.27 17.90
C LEU A 7 -0.35 -10.49 16.53
N ALA A 8 -1.15 -9.53 16.05
CA ALA A 8 -1.77 -9.62 14.73
C ALA A 8 -0.72 -9.53 13.62
N ALA A 9 0.28 -8.66 13.76
CA ALA A 9 1.41 -8.53 12.84
C ALA A 9 2.26 -9.80 12.80
N GLU A 10 2.68 -10.31 13.96
CA GLU A 10 3.48 -11.54 14.06
C GLU A 10 2.80 -12.75 13.41
N ARG A 11 1.46 -12.79 13.43
CA ARG A 11 0.65 -13.88 12.86
C ARG A 11 0.25 -13.64 11.41
N GLY A 12 0.57 -12.48 10.83
CA GLY A 12 0.14 -12.12 9.49
C GLY A 12 -1.38 -11.96 9.37
N GLU A 13 -2.07 -11.57 10.45
CA GLU A 13 -3.53 -11.43 10.51
C GLU A 13 -4.00 -10.12 9.88
N LEU A 14 -3.89 -10.03 8.56
CA LEU A 14 -4.23 -8.87 7.72
C LEU A 14 -5.63 -8.29 8.03
N ASN A 15 -6.62 -9.16 8.24
CA ASN A 15 -7.98 -8.72 8.58
C ASN A 15 -8.09 -8.08 9.97
N GLU A 16 -7.32 -8.55 10.96
CA GLU A 16 -7.35 -7.97 12.31
C GLU A 16 -6.59 -6.65 12.32
N LEU A 17 -5.43 -6.58 11.65
CA LEU A 17 -4.71 -5.32 11.43
C LEU A 17 -5.60 -4.29 10.72
N ARG A 18 -6.35 -4.69 9.67
CA ARG A 18 -7.34 -3.83 9.01
C ARG A 18 -8.40 -3.33 9.98
N ARG A 19 -8.96 -4.21 10.81
CA ARG A 19 -9.98 -3.82 11.80
C ARG A 19 -9.44 -2.82 12.82
N LEU A 20 -8.20 -2.99 13.27
CA LEU A 20 -7.53 -2.09 14.21
C LEU A 20 -7.18 -0.74 13.56
N ALA A 21 -6.69 -0.75 12.31
CA ALA A 21 -6.41 0.44 11.54
C ALA A 21 -7.68 1.26 11.27
N ASP A 22 -8.77 0.61 10.87
CA ASP A 22 -10.08 1.25 10.66
C ASP A 22 -10.67 1.80 11.98
N ALA A 23 -10.25 1.27 13.14
CA ALA A 23 -10.57 1.81 14.46
C ALA A 23 -9.69 3.00 14.89
N GLY A 24 -8.73 3.40 14.05
CA GLY A 24 -7.84 4.54 14.27
C GLY A 24 -6.48 4.21 14.88
N SER A 25 -6.08 2.93 14.93
CA SER A 25 -4.74 2.55 15.38
C SER A 25 -3.71 2.88 14.29
N ALA A 26 -2.85 3.86 14.55
CA ALA A 26 -1.75 4.22 13.67
C ALA A 26 -0.73 3.08 13.55
N ASP A 27 -0.36 2.45 14.67
CA ASP A 27 0.56 1.31 14.66
C ASP A 27 0.01 0.15 13.80
N ALA A 28 -1.30 -0.13 13.88
CA ALA A 28 -1.90 -1.18 13.06
C ALA A 28 -1.99 -0.78 11.59
N THR A 29 -2.09 0.51 11.28
CA THR A 29 -2.04 1.00 9.90
C THR A 29 -0.66 0.77 9.30
N ASP A 30 0.40 1.07 10.05
CA ASP A 30 1.78 0.86 9.60
C ASP A 30 2.08 -0.63 9.36
N GLU A 31 1.70 -1.51 10.30
CA GLU A 31 1.86 -2.96 10.15
C GLU A 31 1.02 -3.54 9.00
N LEU A 32 -0.18 -3.01 8.79
CA LEU A 32 -1.04 -3.41 7.68
C LEU A 32 -0.43 -3.06 6.33
N ILE A 33 0.19 -1.89 6.21
CA ILE A 33 0.90 -1.46 5.00
C ILE A 33 2.10 -2.36 4.75
N GLN A 34 2.92 -2.59 5.77
CA GLN A 34 4.10 -3.44 5.65
C GLN A 34 3.71 -4.85 5.22
N LEU A 35 2.76 -5.47 5.91
CA LEU A 35 2.31 -6.82 5.61
C LEU A 35 1.64 -6.91 4.22
N ALA A 36 0.88 -5.90 3.82
CA ALA A 36 0.28 -5.85 2.49
C ALA A 36 1.35 -5.77 1.39
N ALA A 37 2.40 -4.95 1.58
CA ALA A 37 3.52 -4.86 0.65
C ALA A 37 4.28 -6.20 0.56
N GLU A 38 4.63 -6.80 1.70
CA GLU A 38 5.31 -8.10 1.75
C GLU A 38 4.53 -9.23 1.07
N GLN A 39 3.20 -9.17 1.11
CA GLN A 39 2.31 -10.15 0.47
C GLN A 39 1.94 -9.82 -0.97
N GLY A 40 2.40 -8.69 -1.51
CA GLY A 40 2.00 -8.24 -2.84
C GLY A 40 0.51 -7.84 -2.95
N ASN A 41 -0.12 -7.47 -1.83
CA ASN A 41 -1.55 -7.19 -1.74
C ASN A 41 -1.86 -5.76 -2.23
N ILE A 42 -1.85 -5.59 -3.55
CA ILE A 42 -2.17 -4.34 -4.26
C ILE A 42 -3.52 -3.78 -3.84
N ASP A 43 -4.56 -4.62 -3.70
CA ASP A 43 -5.90 -4.16 -3.35
C ASP A 43 -5.94 -3.49 -1.96
N GLU A 44 -5.16 -3.98 -1.00
CA GLU A 44 -5.10 -3.35 0.32
C GLU A 44 -4.31 -2.05 0.33
N LEU A 45 -3.15 -2.03 -0.34
CA LEU A 45 -2.37 -0.80 -0.50
C LEU A 45 -3.16 0.27 -1.26
N ARG A 46 -3.91 -0.12 -2.31
CA ARG A 46 -4.82 0.75 -3.04
C ARG A 46 -5.91 1.32 -2.13
N ARG A 47 -6.56 0.49 -1.32
CA ARG A 47 -7.59 0.97 -0.37
C ARG A 47 -7.05 2.04 0.58
N LEU A 48 -5.85 1.81 1.14
CA LEU A 48 -5.22 2.74 2.08
C LEU A 48 -4.74 4.02 1.37
N SER A 49 -4.18 3.89 0.16
CA SER A 49 -3.78 5.02 -0.70
C SER A 49 -4.98 5.90 -1.08
N ASP A 50 -6.09 5.29 -1.51
CA ASP A 50 -7.33 6.00 -1.82
C ASP A 50 -7.94 6.68 -0.57
N GLY A 51 -7.64 6.14 0.62
CA GLY A 51 -7.93 6.77 1.92
C GLY A 51 -7.01 7.94 2.29
N GLY A 52 -6.03 8.27 1.43
CA GLY A 52 -5.08 9.36 1.61
C GLY A 52 -3.82 8.97 2.41
N ASN A 53 -3.55 7.69 2.62
CA ASN A 53 -2.33 7.26 3.28
C ASN A 53 -1.14 7.34 2.29
N ALA A 54 -0.23 8.28 2.53
CA ALA A 54 0.92 8.51 1.66
C ALA A 54 1.89 7.32 1.64
N THR A 55 2.18 6.71 2.80
CA THR A 55 3.08 5.55 2.88
C THR A 55 2.53 4.35 2.11
N ALA A 56 1.22 4.10 2.19
CA ALA A 56 0.58 3.07 1.37
C ALA A 56 0.65 3.38 -0.13
N THR A 57 0.58 4.66 -0.49
CA THR A 57 0.71 5.11 -1.89
C THR A 57 2.12 4.85 -2.40
N ASP A 58 3.15 5.13 -1.60
CA ASP A 58 4.54 4.87 -1.98
C ASP A 58 4.78 3.37 -2.19
N GLN A 59 4.32 2.52 -1.25
CA GLN A 59 4.42 1.05 -1.39
C GLN A 59 3.64 0.53 -2.60
N LEU A 60 2.50 1.12 -2.91
CA LEU A 60 1.69 0.74 -4.07
C LEU A 60 2.41 1.05 -5.38
N ILE A 61 3.10 2.18 -5.46
CA ILE A 61 3.90 2.56 -6.64
C ILE A 61 5.08 1.63 -6.79
N GLU A 62 5.83 1.38 -5.71
CA GLU A 62 6.98 0.46 -5.72
C GLU A 62 6.55 -0.92 -6.23
N LEU A 63 5.51 -1.49 -5.61
CA LEU A 63 5.02 -2.82 -5.97
C LEU A 63 4.43 -2.88 -7.39
N ALA A 64 3.69 -1.84 -7.82
CA ALA A 64 3.17 -1.77 -9.19
C ALA A 64 4.30 -1.67 -10.22
N THR A 65 5.38 -0.94 -9.90
CA THR A 65 6.58 -0.85 -10.74
C THR A 65 7.27 -2.20 -10.85
N GLU A 66 7.50 -2.88 -9.73
CA GLU A 66 8.14 -4.22 -9.71
C GLU A 66 7.34 -5.28 -10.48
N GLN A 67 6.02 -5.11 -10.57
CA GLN A 67 5.12 -6.03 -11.27
C GLN A 67 4.78 -5.61 -12.70
N ASP A 68 5.36 -4.51 -13.21
CA ASP A 68 4.98 -3.89 -14.49
C ASP A 68 3.47 -3.61 -14.59
N ASP A 69 2.80 -3.30 -13.47
CA ASP A 69 1.38 -2.95 -13.42
C ASP A 69 1.16 -1.49 -13.88
N MET A 70 1.26 -1.32 -15.19
CA MET A 70 1.07 -0.04 -15.87
C MET A 70 -0.32 0.55 -15.66
N ASP A 71 -1.34 -0.29 -15.43
CA ASP A 71 -2.71 0.17 -15.22
C ASP A 71 -2.83 0.83 -13.85
N GLU A 72 -2.18 0.29 -12.82
CA GLU A 72 -2.15 0.92 -11.51
C GLU A 72 -1.31 2.20 -11.47
N LEU A 73 -0.13 2.19 -12.10
CA LEU A 73 0.70 3.40 -12.22
C LEU A 73 -0.05 4.50 -12.98
N ARG A 74 -0.75 4.16 -14.07
CA ARG A 74 -1.58 5.11 -14.81
C ARG A 74 -2.73 5.64 -13.97
N ARG A 75 -3.42 4.80 -13.20
CA ARG A 75 -4.51 5.23 -12.32
C ARG A 75 -4.02 6.28 -11.31
N LEU A 76 -2.87 6.05 -10.69
CA LEU A 76 -2.28 6.98 -9.74
C LEU A 76 -1.80 8.27 -10.42
N ALA A 77 -1.18 8.18 -11.59
CA ALA A 77 -0.75 9.32 -12.39
C ALA A 77 -1.93 10.20 -12.83
N ASP A 78 -3.01 9.59 -13.30
CA ASP A 78 -4.26 10.28 -13.65
C ASP A 78 -4.91 10.96 -12.41
N GLY A 79 -4.67 10.39 -11.22
CA GLY A 79 -5.00 10.98 -9.94
C GLY A 79 -4.07 12.13 -9.50
N GLY A 80 -3.05 12.45 -10.29
CA GLY A 80 -2.09 13.52 -10.02
C GLY A 80 -0.86 13.09 -9.22
N ASN A 81 -0.63 11.79 -9.02
CA ASN A 81 0.60 11.31 -8.39
C ASN A 81 1.78 11.41 -9.36
N ILE A 82 2.72 12.29 -9.06
CA ILE A 82 3.87 12.57 -9.93
C ILE A 82 4.84 11.38 -9.98
N THR A 83 5.14 10.75 -8.84
CA THR A 83 6.03 9.60 -8.78
C THR A 83 5.52 8.45 -9.64
N ALA A 84 4.22 8.16 -9.61
CA ALA A 84 3.62 7.14 -10.46
C ALA A 84 3.70 7.49 -11.96
N ALA A 85 3.53 8.76 -12.31
CA ALA A 85 3.68 9.23 -13.69
C ALA A 85 5.11 9.06 -14.20
N GLU A 86 6.11 9.36 -13.37
CA GLU A 86 7.53 9.16 -13.68
C GLU A 86 7.86 7.68 -13.90
N GLN A 87 7.41 6.78 -13.01
CA GLN A 87 7.62 5.34 -13.17
C GLN A 87 6.93 4.78 -14.42
N LEU A 88 5.71 5.25 -14.73
CA LEU A 88 5.01 4.85 -15.95
C LEU A 88 5.75 5.29 -17.22
N GLU A 89 6.35 6.49 -17.23
CA GLU A 89 7.16 6.97 -18.35
C GLU A 89 8.43 6.12 -18.51
N GLU A 90 9.12 5.82 -17.40
CA GLU A 90 10.32 4.99 -17.38
C GLU A 90 10.06 3.61 -17.99
N LEU A 91 9.01 2.91 -17.54
CA LEU A 91 8.70 1.56 -18.03
C LEU A 91 8.18 1.53 -19.48
N THR A 92 7.57 2.61 -19.96
CA THR A 92 7.09 2.69 -21.36
C THR A 92 8.17 3.09 -22.36
N ALA A 93 9.34 3.51 -21.87
CA ALA A 93 10.49 3.91 -22.69
C ALA A 93 11.48 2.76 -22.96
N GLU A 94 11.35 1.61 -22.29
CA GLU A 94 12.13 0.38 -22.54
C GLU A 94 11.64 -0.41 -23.76
#